data_AF-A0A562LKT5-F1
#
_entry.id   AF-A0A562LKT5-F1
#
_cell.length_a   1.000
_cell.length_b   1.000
_cell.length_c   1.000
_cell.angle_alpha   90.00
_cell.angle_beta   90.00
_cell.angle_gamma   90.00
#
_symmetry.space_group_name_H-M   'P 1'
#
loop_
_entity.id
_entity.type
_entity.pdbx_description
1 polymer ?
#
loop_
_entity_poly.entity_id
_entity_poly.type
_entity_poly.pdbx_seq_one_letter_code
_entity_poly.pdbx_strand_id
1 'polypeptide(L)'
;MTNRLHIGEHQTSIQVDDGPGEPDTVVLPLGALALARRHFHHQPPTATELELAIEAVEDALMPLVPRLRGPGTLLTSDDESIALAAFAGRPTHAAVELDLDTVERQFNRLADVANGRPASSEGLPPRATFAAHLLILRELMHHAARRSLTVVATAPPAAGP
;
A
#
# COMPACT_ATOMS: atom_id res chain seq x y z
N MET A 1 5.01 -18.90 2.32
CA MET A 1 6.07 -17.92 2.08
C MET A 1 5.52 -16.55 2.46
N THR A 2 6.28 -15.80 3.26
CA THR A 2 5.87 -14.48 3.76
C THR A 2 6.90 -13.48 3.31
N ASN A 3 6.47 -12.49 2.54
CA ASN A 3 7.37 -11.51 1.93
C ASN A 3 7.21 -10.18 2.65
N ARG A 4 8.30 -9.57 3.09
CA ARG A 4 8.22 -8.30 3.83
C ARG A 4 8.07 -7.15 2.83
N LEU A 5 6.99 -6.40 2.98
CA LEU A 5 6.71 -5.19 2.23
C LEU A 5 7.07 -3.97 3.06
N HIS A 6 7.71 -2.99 2.43
CA HIS A 6 7.84 -1.64 2.97
C HIS A 6 7.59 -0.62 1.87
N ILE A 7 6.49 0.13 1.96
CA ILE A 7 6.22 1.29 1.10
C ILE A 7 6.77 2.51 1.84
N GLY A 8 7.98 2.94 1.45
CA GLY A 8 8.65 4.09 2.03
C GLY A 8 8.24 5.40 1.36
N GLU A 9 8.89 6.50 1.77
CA GLU A 9 8.63 7.82 1.21
C GLU A 9 9.01 7.92 -0.27
N HIS A 10 10.14 7.32 -0.65
CA HIS A 10 10.74 7.47 -1.98
C HIS A 10 10.82 6.18 -2.79
N GLN A 11 10.72 5.02 -2.15
CA GLN A 11 10.80 3.71 -2.79
C GLN A 11 9.93 2.69 -2.07
N THR A 12 9.58 1.62 -2.77
CA THR A 12 8.86 0.47 -2.22
C THR A 12 9.75 -0.75 -2.33
N SER A 13 9.97 -1.48 -1.23
CA SER A 13 10.77 -2.70 -1.24
C SER A 13 9.94 -3.92 -0.86
N ILE A 14 10.24 -5.04 -1.52
CA ILE A 14 9.70 -6.35 -1.20
C ILE A 14 10.88 -7.30 -0.98
N GLN A 15 11.04 -7.80 0.24
CA GLN A 15 11.95 -8.91 0.54
C GLN A 15 11.22 -10.21 0.23
N VAL A 16 11.73 -10.95 -0.74
CA VAL A 16 11.21 -12.22 -1.22
C VAL A 16 12.02 -13.34 -0.56
N ASP A 17 11.34 -14.15 0.25
CA ASP A 17 11.93 -15.31 0.92
C ASP A 17 11.49 -16.59 0.19
N ASP A 18 12.37 -17.06 -0.71
CA ASP A 18 12.12 -18.21 -1.59
C ASP A 18 12.85 -19.50 -1.12
N GLY A 19 13.44 -19.55 0.08
CA GLY A 19 14.06 -20.76 0.62
C GLY A 19 15.33 -20.54 1.45
N PRO A 20 16.21 -21.55 1.60
CA PRO A 20 17.36 -21.52 2.54
C PRO A 20 18.52 -20.58 2.15
N GLY A 21 18.30 -19.67 1.21
CA GLY A 21 19.27 -18.66 0.77
C GLY A 21 19.06 -17.29 1.42
N GLU A 22 19.88 -16.30 1.05
CA GLU A 22 19.61 -14.91 1.43
C GLU A 22 18.35 -14.41 0.71
N PRO A 23 17.45 -13.67 1.41
CA PRO A 23 16.27 -13.09 0.79
C PRO A 23 16.65 -12.16 -0.37
N ASP A 24 15.99 -12.32 -1.52
CA ASP A 24 16.12 -11.36 -2.62
C ASP A 24 15.31 -10.10 -2.28
N THR A 25 15.80 -8.93 -2.67
CA THR A 25 15.08 -7.67 -2.47
C THR A 25 14.74 -7.06 -3.82
N VAL A 26 13.44 -6.94 -4.10
CA VAL A 26 12.92 -6.24 -5.27
C VAL A 26 12.56 -4.82 -4.84
N VAL A 27 13.02 -3.82 -5.60
CA VAL A 27 12.81 -2.40 -5.29
C VAL A 27 12.08 -1.70 -6.44
N LEU A 28 10.92 -1.14 -6.13
CA LEU A 28 10.23 -0.16 -6.94
C LEU A 28 10.86 1.22 -6.66
N PRO A 29 11.30 1.98 -7.68
CA PRO A 29 11.89 3.31 -7.49
C PRO A 29 10.80 4.38 -7.25
N LEU A 30 9.78 4.04 -6.45
CA LEU A 30 8.61 4.85 -6.19
C LEU A 30 8.05 4.55 -4.80
N GLY A 31 7.84 5.61 -4.01
CA GLY A 31 7.28 5.57 -2.67
C GLY A 31 6.11 6.54 -2.51
N ALA A 32 5.40 6.44 -1.39
CA ALA A 32 4.13 7.14 -1.18
C ALA A 32 4.27 8.67 -1.22
N LEU A 33 5.31 9.22 -0.59
CA LEU A 33 5.54 10.68 -0.59
C LEU A 33 5.97 11.20 -1.96
N ALA A 34 6.86 10.47 -2.64
CA ALA A 34 7.32 10.83 -3.98
C ALA A 34 6.17 10.82 -5.00
N LEU A 35 5.31 9.80 -4.97
CA LEU A 35 4.14 9.71 -5.84
C LEU A 35 3.16 10.85 -5.56
N ALA A 36 2.79 11.04 -4.28
CA ALA A 36 1.86 12.08 -3.88
C ALA A 36 2.34 13.48 -4.29
N ARG A 37 3.61 13.82 -4.05
CA ARG A 37 4.19 15.12 -4.44
C ARG A 37 4.17 15.36 -5.94
N ARG A 38 4.31 14.29 -6.74
CA ARG A 38 4.39 14.39 -8.19
C ARG A 38 3.01 14.51 -8.83
N HIS A 39 2.01 13.82 -8.31
CA HIS A 39 0.71 13.65 -8.99
C HIS A 39 -0.48 14.28 -8.26
N PHE A 40 -0.43 14.51 -6.95
CA PHE A 40 -1.59 14.98 -6.18
C PHE A 40 -1.44 16.47 -5.84
N HIS A 41 -2.06 17.33 -6.64
CA HIS A 41 -2.15 18.76 -6.38
C HIS A 41 -3.39 19.12 -5.54
N HIS A 42 -4.36 18.20 -5.46
CA HIS A 42 -5.55 18.30 -4.61
C HIS A 42 -5.51 17.29 -3.46
N GLN A 43 -6.25 17.61 -2.39
CA GLN A 43 -6.39 16.74 -1.24
C GLN A 43 -7.86 16.65 -0.81
N PRO A 44 -8.54 15.53 -1.10
CA PRO A 44 -8.08 14.32 -1.80
C PRO A 44 -7.77 14.55 -3.30
N PRO A 45 -7.02 13.65 -3.98
CA PRO A 45 -6.73 13.79 -5.39
C PRO A 45 -8.00 13.72 -6.25
N THR A 46 -8.00 14.44 -7.36
CA THR A 46 -9.03 14.37 -8.40
C THR A 46 -8.94 13.06 -9.18
N ALA A 47 -10.00 12.69 -9.90
CA ALA A 47 -10.01 11.48 -10.74
C ALA A 47 -8.84 11.45 -11.74
N THR A 48 -8.56 12.56 -12.43
CA THR A 48 -7.44 12.66 -13.38
C THR A 48 -6.08 12.52 -12.70
N GLU A 49 -5.88 13.13 -11.54
CA GLU A 49 -4.64 12.96 -10.78
C GLU A 49 -4.43 11.51 -10.31
N LEU A 50 -5.52 10.84 -9.93
CA LEU A 50 -5.49 9.43 -9.55
C LEU A 50 -5.12 8.53 -10.75
N GLU A 51 -5.72 8.76 -11.92
CA GLU A 51 -5.39 8.03 -13.16
C GLU A 51 -3.91 8.20 -13.55
N LEU A 52 -3.39 9.42 -13.54
CA LEU A 52 -1.97 9.68 -13.84
C LEU A 52 -1.03 9.03 -12.81
N ALA A 53 -1.45 8.92 -11.55
CA ALA A 53 -0.67 8.25 -10.51
C ALA A 53 -0.70 6.71 -10.69
N ILE A 54 -1.82 6.14 -11.13
CA ILE A 54 -1.93 4.71 -11.48
C ILE A 54 -0.96 4.39 -12.62
N GLU A 55 -1.00 5.16 -13.71
CA GLU A 55 -0.10 4.98 -14.86
C GLU A 55 1.37 5.00 -14.42
N ALA A 56 1.75 5.96 -13.58
CA ALA A 56 3.13 6.07 -13.07
C ALA A 56 3.54 4.87 -12.19
N VAL A 57 2.62 4.32 -11.40
CA VAL A 57 2.88 3.12 -10.59
C VAL A 57 2.97 1.88 -11.47
N GLU A 58 2.06 1.71 -12.44
CA GLU A 58 2.09 0.59 -13.37
C GLU A 58 3.37 0.58 -14.20
N ASP A 59 3.79 1.73 -14.74
CA ASP A 59 5.05 1.86 -15.50
C ASP A 59 6.27 1.41 -14.69
N ALA A 60 6.31 1.75 -13.40
CA ALA A 60 7.39 1.34 -12.50
C ALA A 60 7.29 -0.13 -12.09
N LEU A 61 6.07 -0.65 -11.94
CA LEU A 61 5.79 -1.98 -11.39
C LEU A 61 5.88 -3.09 -12.42
N MET A 62 5.30 -2.90 -13.60
CA MET A 62 5.16 -3.95 -14.61
C MET A 62 6.48 -4.64 -14.98
N PRO A 63 7.63 -3.94 -15.10
CA PRO A 63 8.92 -4.60 -15.35
C PRO A 63 9.36 -5.55 -14.22
N LEU A 64 8.91 -5.32 -12.99
CA LEU A 64 9.29 -6.10 -11.80
C LEU A 64 8.31 -7.24 -11.50
N VAL A 65 7.08 -7.18 -12.04
CA VAL A 65 6.03 -8.18 -11.82
C VAL A 65 6.51 -9.63 -12.01
N PRO A 66 7.31 -10.01 -13.03
CA PRO A 66 7.80 -11.37 -13.17
C PRO A 66 8.59 -11.90 -11.97
N ARG A 67 9.31 -11.02 -11.24
CA ARG A 67 10.06 -11.36 -10.01
C ARG A 67 9.18 -11.38 -8.77
N LEU A 68 8.05 -10.68 -8.81
CA LEU A 68 7.14 -10.53 -7.68
C LEU A 68 5.98 -11.52 -7.70
N ARG A 69 5.65 -12.08 -8.87
CA ARG A 69 4.56 -13.03 -9.05
C ARG A 69 4.81 -14.30 -8.27
N GLY A 70 3.81 -14.69 -7.49
CA GLY A 70 3.83 -15.97 -6.79
C GLY A 70 2.85 -15.99 -5.62
N PRO A 71 2.52 -17.20 -5.12
CA PRO A 71 1.73 -17.34 -3.91
C PRO A 71 2.52 -16.82 -2.71
N GLY A 72 1.88 -16.07 -1.83
CA GLY A 72 2.51 -15.61 -0.59
C GLY A 72 1.76 -14.45 0.03
N THR A 73 1.94 -14.30 1.33
CA THR A 73 1.37 -13.19 2.10
C THR A 73 2.40 -12.09 2.21
N LEU A 74 1.99 -10.85 1.98
CA LEU A 74 2.80 -9.68 2.27
C LEU A 74 2.73 -9.40 3.77
N LEU A 75 3.85 -9.05 4.39
CA LEU A 75 3.92 -8.65 5.79
C LEU A 75 4.44 -7.22 5.87
N THR A 76 3.70 -6.33 6.53
CA THR A 76 4.12 -4.95 6.76
C THR A 76 3.84 -4.49 8.18
N SER A 77 4.57 -3.47 8.61
CA SER A 77 4.38 -2.74 9.87
C SER A 77 4.43 -1.22 9.66
N ASP A 78 4.29 -0.73 8.43
CA ASP A 78 4.31 0.71 8.16
C ASP A 78 3.02 1.41 8.62
N ASP A 79 3.15 2.68 9.03
CA ASP A 79 2.07 3.45 9.64
C ASP A 79 0.86 3.64 8.70
N GLU A 80 1.10 3.74 7.39
CA GLU A 80 0.01 3.88 6.41
C GLU A 80 -0.77 2.58 6.24
N SER A 81 -0.12 1.42 6.35
CA SER A 81 -0.80 0.12 6.36
C SER A 81 -1.60 -0.08 7.64
N ILE A 82 -1.13 0.43 8.79
CA ILE A 82 -1.91 0.46 10.03
C ILE A 82 -3.12 1.40 9.88
N ALA A 83 -2.94 2.58 9.27
CA ALA A 83 -4.04 3.49 8.95
C ALA A 83 -5.04 2.86 7.98
N LEU A 84 -4.57 2.07 7.01
CA LEU A 84 -5.42 1.34 6.07
C LEU A 84 -6.23 0.25 6.78
N ALA A 85 -5.60 -0.49 7.70
CA ALA A 85 -6.31 -1.46 8.54
C ALA A 85 -7.43 -0.77 9.35
N ALA A 86 -7.14 0.38 9.97
CA ALA A 86 -8.15 1.17 10.68
C ALA A 86 -9.28 1.64 9.75
N PHE A 87 -8.93 2.15 8.57
CA PHE A 87 -9.89 2.61 7.55
C PHE A 87 -10.80 1.48 7.05
N ALA A 88 -10.27 0.26 6.98
CA ALA A 88 -11.02 -0.97 6.67
C ALA A 88 -11.81 -1.53 7.87
N GLY A 89 -11.86 -0.83 9.00
CA GLY A 89 -12.58 -1.24 10.20
C GLY A 89 -11.93 -2.39 10.97
N ARG A 90 -10.61 -2.60 10.81
CA ARG A 90 -9.84 -3.62 11.52
C ARG A 90 -9.16 -3.04 12.76
N PRO A 91 -8.92 -3.86 13.81
CA PRO A 91 -8.17 -3.42 14.98
C PRO A 91 -6.71 -3.10 14.61
N THR A 92 -6.13 -2.09 15.25
CA THR A 92 -4.74 -1.64 15.02
C THR A 92 -3.74 -2.10 16.08
N HIS A 93 -4.23 -2.74 17.16
CA HIS A 93 -3.42 -3.19 18.29
C HIS A 93 -3.03 -4.67 18.21
N ALA A 94 -3.37 -5.34 17.12
CA ALA A 94 -3.08 -6.75 16.86
C ALA A 94 -2.71 -6.94 15.39
N ALA A 95 -2.06 -8.06 15.08
CA ALA A 95 -1.84 -8.45 13.69
C ALA A 95 -3.20 -8.71 13.02
N VAL A 96 -3.41 -8.10 11.85
CA VAL A 96 -4.64 -8.27 11.07
C VAL A 96 -4.30 -8.60 9.62
N GLU A 97 -5.17 -9.38 9.00
CA GLU A 97 -5.07 -9.73 7.59
C GLU A 97 -6.07 -8.90 6.77
N LEU A 98 -5.57 -8.30 5.69
CA LEU A 98 -6.35 -7.66 4.64
C LEU A 98 -6.20 -8.49 3.36
N ASP A 99 -7.30 -9.01 2.84
CA ASP A 99 -7.30 -9.63 1.51
C ASP A 99 -7.31 -8.57 0.40
N LEU A 100 -6.99 -9.00 -0.83
CA LEU A 100 -7.01 -8.13 -2.01
C LEU A 100 -8.37 -7.42 -2.16
N ASP A 101 -9.48 -8.13 -1.99
CA ASP A 101 -10.81 -7.56 -2.10
C ASP A 101 -11.05 -6.43 -1.08
N THR A 102 -10.51 -6.53 0.13
CA THR A 102 -10.59 -5.47 1.16
C THR A 102 -9.81 -4.24 0.72
N VAL A 103 -8.61 -4.43 0.17
CA VAL A 103 -7.78 -3.33 -0.35
C VAL A 103 -8.47 -2.67 -1.55
N GLU A 104 -9.01 -3.46 -2.48
CA GLU A 104 -9.77 -2.94 -3.64
C GLU A 104 -11.02 -2.18 -3.21
N ARG A 105 -11.76 -2.65 -2.20
CA ARG A 105 -12.89 -1.89 -1.64
C ARG A 105 -12.44 -0.55 -1.07
N GLN A 106 -11.30 -0.48 -0.38
CA GLN A 106 -10.80 0.79 0.14
C GLN A 106 -10.36 1.72 -0.99
N PHE A 107 -9.74 1.17 -2.03
CA PHE A 107 -9.39 1.93 -3.23
C PHE A 107 -10.63 2.48 -3.95
N ASN A 108 -11.70 1.70 -4.09
CA ASN A 108 -12.95 2.17 -4.69
C ASN A 108 -13.55 3.36 -3.92
N ARG A 109 -13.41 3.38 -2.58
CA ARG A 109 -13.86 4.53 -1.77
C ARG A 109 -13.00 5.78 -2.02
N LEU A 110 -11.69 5.62 -2.21
CA LEU A 110 -10.83 6.71 -2.66
C LEU A 110 -11.24 7.20 -4.07
N ALA A 111 -11.52 6.29 -4.99
CA ALA A 111 -11.96 6.63 -6.35
C ALA A 111 -13.33 7.35 -6.36
N ASP A 112 -14.29 6.93 -5.54
CA ASP A 112 -15.57 7.61 -5.38
C ASP A 112 -15.38 9.06 -4.92
N VAL A 113 -14.48 9.28 -3.97
CA VAL A 113 -14.13 10.61 -3.48
C VAL A 113 -13.45 11.45 -4.56
N ALA A 114 -12.53 10.86 -5.32
CA ALA A 114 -11.89 11.52 -6.47
C ALA A 114 -12.90 11.91 -7.57
N ASN A 115 -14.02 11.20 -7.66
CA ASN A 115 -15.15 11.47 -8.56
C ASN A 115 -16.21 12.42 -7.96
N GLY A 116 -15.92 13.06 -6.82
CA GLY A 116 -16.77 14.13 -6.25
C GLY A 116 -17.63 13.70 -5.06
N ARG A 117 -17.50 12.46 -4.57
CA ARG A 117 -18.09 12.10 -3.28
C ARG A 117 -17.39 12.87 -2.15
N PRO A 118 -18.11 13.41 -1.14
CA PRO A 118 -17.46 14.09 -0.03
C PRO A 118 -16.51 13.16 0.76
N ALA A 119 -15.26 13.59 0.96
CA ALA A 119 -14.28 12.80 1.71
C ALA A 119 -14.72 12.51 3.16
N SER A 120 -15.44 13.45 3.78
CA SER A 120 -15.96 13.32 5.15
C SER A 120 -17.01 12.22 5.29
N SER A 121 -17.78 11.90 4.24
CA SER A 121 -18.75 10.80 4.28
C SER A 121 -18.09 9.42 4.18
N GLU A 122 -16.88 9.35 3.61
CA GLU A 122 -16.13 8.10 3.50
C GLU A 122 -15.13 7.92 4.65
N GLY A 123 -14.86 8.94 5.49
CA GLY A 123 -13.88 8.81 6.58
C GLY A 123 -12.45 8.55 6.09
N LEU A 124 -12.15 8.98 4.85
CA LEU A 124 -10.83 8.83 4.24
C LEU A 124 -9.80 9.64 5.05
N PRO A 125 -8.65 9.07 5.43
CA PRO A 125 -7.56 9.83 6.02
C PRO A 125 -7.17 11.02 5.14
N PRO A 126 -7.15 12.26 5.68
CA PRO A 126 -6.90 13.46 4.89
C PRO A 126 -5.39 13.66 4.70
N ARG A 127 -4.69 12.67 4.10
CA ARG A 127 -3.24 12.67 3.88
C ARG A 127 -2.96 12.15 2.47
N ALA A 128 -2.29 12.95 1.64
CA ALA A 128 -1.96 12.56 0.26
C ALA A 128 -1.09 11.28 0.21
N THR A 129 -0.22 11.09 1.21
CA THR A 129 0.58 9.87 1.37
C THR A 129 -0.26 8.63 1.60
N PHE A 130 -1.41 8.73 2.28
CA PHE A 130 -2.33 7.61 2.47
C PHE A 130 -2.95 7.17 1.14
N ALA A 131 -3.43 8.13 0.33
CA ALA A 131 -3.98 7.82 -0.99
C ALA A 131 -2.92 7.18 -1.90
N ALA A 132 -1.69 7.69 -1.87
CA ALA A 132 -0.58 7.14 -2.65
C ALA A 132 -0.18 5.74 -2.18
N HIS A 133 -0.12 5.53 -0.86
CA HIS A 133 0.17 4.22 -0.26
C HIS A 133 -0.86 3.17 -0.66
N LEU A 134 -2.14 3.50 -0.53
CA LEU A 134 -3.25 2.63 -0.92
C LEU A 134 -3.20 2.28 -2.42
N LEU A 135 -2.90 3.26 -3.27
CA LEU A 135 -2.74 3.04 -4.71
C LEU A 135 -1.56 2.10 -5.00
N ILE A 136 -0.37 2.38 -4.47
CA ILE A 136 0.83 1.53 -4.67
C ILE A 136 0.56 0.10 -4.22
N LEU A 137 -0.04 -0.06 -3.05
CA LEU A 137 -0.38 -1.38 -2.50
C LEU A 137 -1.38 -2.11 -3.39
N ARG A 138 -2.43 -1.43 -3.86
CA ARG A 138 -3.46 -2.01 -4.73
C ARG A 138 -2.84 -2.53 -6.02
N GLU A 139 -2.06 -1.71 -6.72
CA GLU A 139 -1.41 -2.11 -7.98
C GLU A 139 -0.44 -3.27 -7.77
N LEU A 140 0.38 -3.20 -6.71
CA LEU A 140 1.31 -4.27 -6.37
C LEU A 140 0.58 -5.58 -6.13
N MET A 141 -0.46 -5.58 -5.28
CA MET A 141 -1.18 -6.80 -4.94
C MET A 141 -1.92 -7.38 -6.16
N HIS A 142 -2.55 -6.51 -6.95
CA HIS A 142 -3.31 -6.89 -8.14
C HIS A 142 -2.41 -7.51 -9.21
N HIS A 143 -1.32 -6.85 -9.60
CA HIS A 143 -0.46 -7.29 -10.70
C HIS A 143 0.51 -8.42 -10.33
N ALA A 144 0.99 -8.46 -9.07
CA ALA A 144 1.86 -9.52 -8.57
C ALA A 144 1.10 -10.74 -8.03
N ALA A 145 -0.24 -10.76 -8.14
CA ALA A 145 -1.12 -11.83 -7.65
C ALA A 145 -0.97 -12.11 -6.13
N ARG A 146 -0.68 -11.08 -5.34
CA ARG A 146 -0.60 -11.16 -3.87
C ARG A 146 -2.00 -11.02 -3.30
N ARG A 147 -2.50 -12.08 -2.66
CA ARG A 147 -3.90 -12.14 -2.21
C ARG A 147 -4.12 -11.67 -0.79
N SER A 148 -3.06 -11.49 -0.01
CA SER A 148 -3.13 -11.22 1.41
C SER A 148 -2.00 -10.31 1.87
N LEU A 149 -2.34 -9.35 2.72
CA LEU A 149 -1.44 -8.47 3.46
C LEU A 149 -1.70 -8.65 4.96
N THR A 150 -0.70 -9.13 5.69
CA THR A 150 -0.66 -9.07 7.15
C THR A 150 -0.07 -7.73 7.58
N VAL A 151 -0.86 -6.93 8.30
CA VAL A 151 -0.42 -5.72 8.96
C VAL A 151 -0.17 -6.04 10.42
N VAL A 152 1.06 -5.86 10.89
CA VAL A 152 1.39 -5.99 12.31
C VAL A 152 1.46 -4.61 12.94
N ALA A 153 0.90 -4.47 14.15
CA ALA A 153 1.10 -3.28 14.95
C ALA A 153 2.60 -3.09 15.17
N THR A 154 3.09 -1.85 15.00
CA THR A 154 4.42 -1.49 15.50
C THR A 154 4.43 -1.78 16.99
N ALA A 155 5.36 -2.63 17.44
CA ALA A 155 5.52 -2.89 18.86
C ALA A 155 5.68 -1.52 19.57
N PRO A 156 5.00 -1.27 20.70
CA PRO A 156 5.29 -0.08 21.47
C PRO A 156 6.79 -0.06 21.76
N PRO A 157 7.46 1.11 21.70
CA PRO A 157 8.87 1.19 22.05
C PRO A 157 9.04 0.51 23.40
N ALA A 158 9.95 -0.48 23.48
CA ALA A 158 10.24 -1.16 24.71
C ALA A 158 10.48 -0.08 25.78
N ALA A 159 9.64 -0.06 26.81
CA ALA A 159 9.86 0.83 27.94
C ALA A 159 11.27 0.53 28.45
N GLY A 160 12.19 1.46 28.24
CA GLY A 160 13.56 1.35 28.75
C GLY A 160 13.50 1.21 30.28
N PRO A 161 14.46 0.47 30.87
CA PRO A 161 14.52 0.28 32.32
C PRO A 161 14.60 1.61 33.09
#